data_AF-A0A0R2JYH3-F1
#
_entry.id   AF-A0A0R2JYH3-F1
#
_cell.length_a   1.000
_cell.length_b   1.000
_cell.length_c   1.000
_cell.angle_alpha   90.00
_cell.angle_beta   90.00
_cell.angle_gamma   90.00
#
_symmetry.space_group_name_H-M   'P 1'
#
loop_
_entity.id
_entity.type
_entity.pdbx_description
1 polymer ?
#
loop_
_entity_poly.entity_id
_entity_poly.type
_entity_poly.pdbx_seq_one_letter_code
_entity_poly.pdbx_strand_id
1 'polypeptide(L)'
;MLKAIKQHEINTTTYLPKMGNWVTSSYDKSKLRTSDLMTGYFKTFATYTKDATWKKVANQSQIAVKKLSARHKSGLFPDFIKVTGKSLKLSAFKAYQIESARDDQYGYNACRVPWRLAQTYKISKDSTTKNALKKQLNFFNKRKKVTAVYTLTGKAVNRYTNTAFTAPVNFAAKTMKYTSLQKRTAKQLPKKIEKKNYFSASLEVVTALE
;
A
#
# COMPACT_ATOMS: atom_id res chain seq x y z
N MET A 1 11.93 -19.25 6.77
CA MET A 1 11.36 -18.15 5.95
C MET A 1 11.88 -16.75 6.34
N LEU A 2 11.59 -16.19 7.52
CA LEU A 2 11.95 -14.79 7.85
C LEU A 2 13.44 -14.45 7.69
N LYS A 3 14.35 -15.38 8.03
CA LYS A 3 15.80 -15.21 7.81
C LYS A 3 16.13 -14.96 6.33
N ALA A 4 15.51 -15.73 5.42
CA ALA A 4 15.71 -15.60 3.97
C ALA A 4 15.14 -14.27 3.44
N ILE A 5 13.95 -13.86 3.88
CA ILE A 5 13.37 -12.55 3.50
C ILE A 5 14.32 -11.42 3.92
N LYS A 6 14.81 -11.45 5.16
CA LYS A 6 15.78 -10.45 5.65
C LYS A 6 17.04 -10.41 4.78
N GLN A 7 17.60 -11.58 4.45
CA GLN A 7 18.86 -11.70 3.72
C GLN A 7 18.73 -11.26 2.25
N HIS A 8 17.64 -11.66 1.58
CA HIS A 8 17.54 -11.54 0.13
C HIS A 8 16.61 -10.41 -0.33
N GLU A 9 15.58 -10.07 0.45
CA GLU A 9 14.51 -9.15 0.03
C GLU A 9 14.50 -7.81 0.75
N ILE A 10 15.40 -7.57 1.70
CA ILE A 10 15.53 -6.26 2.36
C ILE A 10 16.74 -5.52 1.77
N ASN A 11 16.53 -4.29 1.31
CA ASN A 11 17.60 -3.43 0.85
C ASN A 11 18.46 -2.99 2.05
N THR A 12 19.77 -3.27 2.03
CA THR A 12 20.68 -3.01 3.15
C THR A 12 20.99 -1.52 3.36
N THR A 13 20.73 -0.67 2.38
CA THR A 13 20.92 0.79 2.47
C THR A 13 19.68 1.48 3.00
N THR A 14 18.51 1.19 2.43
CA THR A 14 17.24 1.85 2.78
C THR A 14 16.47 1.14 3.88
N TYR A 15 16.75 -0.15 4.12
CA TYR A 15 15.94 -1.06 4.94
C TYR A 15 14.48 -1.14 4.51
N LEU A 16 14.21 -0.92 3.23
CA LEU A 16 12.90 -1.15 2.63
C LEU A 16 12.88 -2.47 1.86
N PRO A 17 11.70 -3.08 1.63
CA PRO A 17 11.56 -4.23 0.76
C PRO A 17 12.08 -3.95 -0.65
N LYS A 18 12.81 -4.90 -1.21
CA LYS A 18 13.11 -4.98 -2.64
C LYS A 18 11.88 -5.54 -3.38
N MET A 19 11.90 -5.43 -4.70
CA MET A 19 10.91 -6.07 -5.59
C MET A 19 10.95 -7.60 -5.57
N GLY A 20 12.03 -8.18 -5.06
CA GLY A 20 12.26 -9.61 -4.93
C GLY A 20 13.75 -9.91 -4.70
N ASN A 21 14.09 -11.19 -4.57
CA ASN A 21 15.47 -11.66 -4.38
C ASN A 21 16.35 -11.51 -5.64
N TRP A 22 15.76 -11.40 -6.83
CA TRP A 22 16.45 -11.18 -8.11
C TRP A 22 17.09 -9.79 -8.25
N VAL A 23 16.81 -8.87 -7.33
CA VAL A 23 17.27 -7.49 -7.36
C VAL A 23 18.77 -7.40 -7.02
N THR A 24 19.60 -7.24 -8.05
CA THR A 24 21.07 -7.16 -7.95
C THR A 24 21.62 -5.78 -8.31
N SER A 25 21.07 -5.12 -9.34
CA SER A 25 21.55 -3.82 -9.85
C SER A 25 21.16 -2.65 -8.94
N SER A 26 21.91 -1.54 -9.00
CA SER A 26 21.58 -0.31 -8.27
C SER A 26 20.24 0.30 -8.72
N TYR A 27 19.89 0.16 -10.00
CA TYR A 27 18.61 0.60 -10.53
C TYR A 27 17.46 -0.20 -9.91
N ASP A 28 17.57 -1.53 -9.89
CA ASP A 28 16.53 -2.40 -9.31
C ASP A 28 16.42 -2.24 -7.79
N LYS A 29 17.55 -2.07 -7.09
CA LYS A 29 17.59 -1.77 -5.65
C LYS A 29 16.86 -0.48 -5.29
N SER A 30 16.72 0.45 -6.24
CA SER A 30 16.01 1.70 -6.04
C SER A 30 14.49 1.58 -6.19
N LYS A 31 13.99 0.48 -6.76
CA LYS A 31 12.55 0.26 -6.95
C LYS A 31 11.89 -0.13 -5.63
N LEU A 32 10.78 0.53 -5.30
CA LEU A 32 9.90 0.13 -4.21
C LEU A 32 8.47 0.01 -4.73
N ARG A 33 7.89 -1.18 -4.59
CA ARG A 33 6.44 -1.39 -4.71
C ARG A 33 5.77 -0.93 -3.43
N THR A 34 4.92 0.10 -3.50
CA THR A 34 4.43 0.74 -2.27
C THR A 34 3.49 -0.13 -1.45
N SER A 35 2.84 -1.13 -2.09
CA SER A 35 2.01 -2.12 -1.39
C SER A 35 2.79 -3.10 -0.51
N ASP A 36 4.13 -3.13 -0.64
CA ASP A 36 4.99 -4.03 0.13
C ASP A 36 5.43 -3.40 1.45
N LEU A 37 5.05 -2.13 1.70
CA LEU A 37 5.21 -1.44 2.98
C LEU A 37 4.25 -1.98 4.05
N MET A 38 4.38 -3.27 4.37
CA MET A 38 3.60 -4.01 5.36
C MET A 38 4.10 -3.72 6.78
N THR A 39 4.13 -2.44 7.17
CA THR A 39 4.79 -1.95 8.39
C THR A 39 4.32 -2.68 9.66
N GLY A 40 3.02 -2.99 9.76
CA GLY A 40 2.47 -3.79 10.87
C GLY A 40 3.10 -5.18 11.00
N TYR A 41 3.35 -5.86 9.88
CA TYR A 41 4.05 -7.15 9.88
C TYR A 41 5.54 -7.00 10.18
N PHE A 42 6.22 -5.97 9.71
CA PHE A 42 7.61 -5.74 10.10
C PHE A 42 7.75 -5.49 11.61
N LYS A 43 6.81 -4.77 12.23
CA LYS A 43 6.72 -4.64 13.69
C LYS A 43 6.49 -6.00 14.36
N THR A 44 5.58 -6.82 13.82
CA THR A 44 5.31 -8.18 14.31
C THR A 44 6.55 -9.08 14.22
N PHE A 45 7.29 -9.03 13.11
CA PHE A 45 8.53 -9.77 12.92
C PHE A 45 9.61 -9.35 13.92
N ALA A 46 9.73 -8.05 14.21
CA ALA A 46 10.64 -7.55 15.23
C ALA A 46 10.30 -8.12 16.62
N THR A 47 9.02 -8.12 16.99
CA THR A 47 8.56 -8.68 18.27
C THR A 47 8.82 -10.18 18.38
N TYR A 48 8.54 -10.93 17.31
CA TYR A 48 8.67 -12.39 17.26
C TYR A 48 10.13 -12.85 17.24
N THR A 49 10.96 -12.26 16.37
CA THR A 49 12.33 -12.73 16.15
C THR A 49 13.36 -12.12 17.12
N LYS A 50 13.01 -11.01 17.79
CA LYS A 50 13.93 -10.16 18.56
C LYS A 50 15.12 -9.61 17.75
N ASP A 51 15.07 -9.71 16.41
CA ASP A 51 16.11 -9.18 15.52
C ASP A 51 15.89 -7.68 15.27
N ALA A 52 16.84 -6.86 15.71
CA ALA A 52 16.81 -5.40 15.58
C ALA A 52 16.70 -4.90 14.12
N THR A 53 17.07 -5.74 13.14
CA THR A 53 16.91 -5.43 11.71
C THR A 53 15.46 -5.17 11.37
N TRP A 54 14.52 -5.98 11.89
CA TRP A 54 13.10 -5.80 11.60
C TRP A 54 12.54 -4.52 12.21
N LYS A 55 13.06 -4.11 13.38
CA LYS A 55 12.74 -2.79 13.97
C LYS A 55 13.20 -1.67 13.04
N LYS A 56 14.39 -1.80 12.44
CA LYS A 56 14.91 -0.81 11.48
C LYS A 56 14.08 -0.78 10.18
N VAL A 57 13.68 -1.94 9.67
CA VAL A 57 12.78 -2.05 8.51
C VAL A 57 11.42 -1.40 8.78
N ALA A 58 10.82 -1.65 9.94
CA ALA A 58 9.57 -1.04 10.35
C ALA A 58 9.70 0.50 10.44
N ASN A 59 10.76 1.00 11.06
CA ASN A 59 11.01 2.44 11.20
C ASN A 59 11.21 3.13 9.84
N GLN A 60 12.03 2.56 8.95
CA GLN A 60 12.24 3.11 7.62
C GLN A 60 10.97 3.04 6.76
N SER A 61 10.18 1.96 6.88
CA SER A 61 8.87 1.86 6.23
C SER A 61 7.92 2.95 6.70
N GLN A 62 7.93 3.28 8.00
CA GLN A 62 7.09 4.35 8.54
C GLN A 62 7.50 5.74 8.01
N ILE A 63 8.81 5.99 7.85
CA ILE A 63 9.33 7.20 7.20
C ILE A 63 8.89 7.26 5.73
N ALA A 64 9.00 6.14 5.00
CA ALA A 64 8.55 6.06 3.61
C ALA A 64 7.05 6.36 3.48
N VAL A 65 6.21 5.78 4.36
CA VAL A 65 4.76 6.07 4.43
C VAL A 65 4.49 7.56 4.65
N LYS A 66 5.19 8.21 5.59
CA LYS A 66 5.07 9.66 5.84
C LYS A 66 5.37 10.46 4.58
N LYS A 67 6.51 10.17 3.94
CA LYS A 67 6.96 10.89 2.74
C LYS A 67 6.02 10.67 1.56
N LEU A 68 5.62 9.43 1.30
CA LEU A 68 4.66 9.07 0.23
C LEU A 68 3.34 9.81 0.41
N SER A 69 2.78 9.78 1.63
CA SER A 69 1.53 10.48 1.93
C SER A 69 1.61 12.00 1.79
N ALA A 70 2.79 12.60 1.94
CA ALA A 70 2.98 14.04 1.81
C ALA A 70 3.00 14.52 0.35
N ARG A 71 3.36 13.65 -0.61
CA ARG A 71 3.58 14.03 -2.02
C ARG A 71 2.37 14.65 -2.72
N HIS A 72 1.16 14.21 -2.38
CA HIS A 72 -0.07 14.66 -3.04
C HIS A 72 -1.19 14.91 -2.02
N LYS A 73 -2.10 15.85 -2.33
CA LYS A 73 -3.27 16.16 -1.48
C LYS A 73 -4.19 14.95 -1.27
N SER A 74 -4.26 14.03 -2.23
CA SER A 74 -5.03 12.78 -2.14
C SER A 74 -4.51 11.80 -1.09
N GLY A 75 -3.21 11.87 -0.76
CA GLY A 75 -2.53 10.87 0.08
C GLY A 75 -2.32 9.51 -0.60
N LEU A 76 -2.70 9.36 -1.88
CA LEU A 76 -2.52 8.12 -2.63
C LEU A 76 -1.03 7.86 -2.92
N PHE A 77 -0.67 6.57 -2.94
CA PHE A 77 0.68 6.13 -3.28
C PHE A 77 0.68 5.58 -4.72
N PRO A 78 1.79 5.72 -5.46
CA PRO A 78 1.94 5.07 -6.75
C PRO A 78 2.15 3.57 -6.59
N ASP A 79 1.95 2.79 -7.65
CA ASP A 79 2.35 1.38 -7.71
C ASP A 79 3.84 1.26 -7.37
N PHE A 80 4.67 2.11 -8.00
CA PHE A 80 6.11 2.15 -7.78
C PHE A 80 6.66 3.55 -7.50
N ILE A 81 7.70 3.59 -6.67
CA ILE A 81 8.47 4.80 -6.41
C ILE A 81 9.96 4.46 -6.37
N LYS A 82 10.81 5.38 -6.84
CA LYS A 82 12.26 5.24 -6.68
C LYS A 82 12.66 5.75 -5.30
N VAL A 83 13.45 4.98 -4.57
CA VAL A 83 13.99 5.30 -3.24
C VAL A 83 15.49 5.10 -3.23
N THR A 84 16.23 6.14 -2.87
CA THR A 84 17.71 6.07 -2.78
C THR A 84 18.24 6.64 -1.47
N GLY A 85 19.37 6.10 -1.04
CA GLY A 85 20.12 6.55 0.13
C GLY A 85 19.45 6.27 1.48
N LYS A 86 20.22 6.42 2.56
CA LYS A 86 19.75 6.20 3.95
C LYS A 86 18.66 7.19 4.37
N SER A 87 18.61 8.37 3.74
CA SER A 87 17.61 9.40 4.00
C SER A 87 16.29 9.17 3.27
N LEU A 88 16.15 8.11 2.47
CA LEU A 88 14.98 7.80 1.64
C LEU A 88 14.56 8.95 0.72
N LYS A 89 15.44 9.34 -0.21
CA LYS A 89 15.09 10.31 -1.26
C LYS A 89 14.11 9.64 -2.23
N LEU A 90 12.92 10.25 -2.39
CA LEU A 90 11.86 9.73 -3.25
C LEU A 90 11.81 10.46 -4.59
N SER A 91 11.80 9.73 -5.70
CA SER A 91 11.50 10.27 -7.02
C SER A 91 10.48 9.40 -7.77
N ALA A 92 9.69 10.01 -8.65
CA ALA A 92 8.70 9.29 -9.43
C ALA A 92 9.38 8.38 -10.46
N PHE A 93 8.76 7.22 -10.72
CA PHE A 93 8.89 6.55 -12.01
C PHE A 93 7.95 7.24 -13.01
N LYS A 94 8.17 6.97 -14.30
CA LYS A 94 7.23 7.25 -15.39
C LYS A 94 6.49 5.95 -15.74
N ALA A 95 5.37 6.10 -16.45
CA ALA A 95 4.68 4.98 -17.09
C ALA A 95 5.66 4.09 -17.89
N TYR A 96 5.42 2.77 -17.85
CA TYR A 96 6.16 1.72 -18.55
C TYR A 96 7.64 1.56 -18.17
N GLN A 97 8.07 2.10 -17.03
CA GLN A 97 9.44 1.89 -16.56
C GLN A 97 9.65 0.58 -15.78
N ILE A 98 8.57 -0.07 -15.35
CA ILE A 98 8.60 -1.31 -14.58
C ILE A 98 7.59 -2.33 -15.11
N GLU A 99 6.29 -2.06 -15.04
CA GLU A 99 5.25 -3.06 -15.36
C GLU A 99 4.25 -2.56 -16.41
N SER A 100 3.82 -1.30 -16.33
CA SER A 100 2.67 -0.84 -17.13
C SER A 100 2.56 0.68 -17.26
N ALA A 101 1.55 1.12 -18.01
CA ALA A 101 1.12 2.52 -18.08
C ALA A 101 0.77 3.16 -16.72
N ARG A 102 0.66 2.35 -15.66
CA ARG A 102 0.13 2.73 -14.34
C ARG A 102 1.20 2.75 -13.25
N ASP A 103 2.47 2.54 -13.59
CA ASP A 103 3.58 2.46 -12.63
C ASP A 103 3.66 3.68 -11.69
N ASP A 104 3.30 4.86 -12.20
CA ASP A 104 3.31 6.13 -11.48
C ASP A 104 1.94 6.55 -10.91
N GLN A 105 0.95 5.65 -10.92
CA GLN A 105 -0.43 5.89 -10.50
C GLN A 105 -0.82 5.03 -9.30
N TYR A 106 -1.94 5.35 -8.66
CA TYR A 106 -2.59 4.43 -7.73
C TYR A 106 -3.25 3.31 -8.53
N GLY A 107 -2.46 2.28 -8.88
CA GLY A 107 -2.81 1.20 -9.79
C GLY A 107 -3.12 -0.12 -9.08
N TYR A 108 -2.91 -1.23 -9.79
CA TYR A 108 -3.25 -2.57 -9.30
C TYR A 108 -2.30 -3.03 -8.19
N ASN A 109 -1.08 -2.49 -8.12
CA ASN A 109 -0.24 -2.77 -6.97
C ASN A 109 -0.69 -1.95 -5.75
N ALA A 110 -0.82 -0.63 -5.90
CA ALA A 110 -1.13 0.31 -4.84
C ALA A 110 -2.57 0.21 -4.33
N CYS A 111 -3.48 -0.46 -5.04
CA CYS A 111 -4.85 -0.71 -4.57
C CYS A 111 -4.90 -1.40 -3.18
N ARG A 112 -3.85 -2.11 -2.79
CA ARG A 112 -3.68 -2.79 -1.50
C ARG A 112 -3.25 -1.85 -0.37
N VAL A 113 -2.77 -0.64 -0.67
CA VAL A 113 -2.21 0.30 0.32
C VAL A 113 -3.23 0.68 1.42
N PRO A 114 -4.51 0.99 1.13
CA PRO A 114 -5.50 1.24 2.18
C PRO A 114 -5.60 0.10 3.19
N TRP A 115 -5.60 -1.15 2.71
CA TRP A 115 -5.59 -2.33 3.58
C TRP A 115 -4.30 -2.41 4.41
N ARG A 116 -3.12 -2.26 3.80
CA ARG A 116 -1.83 -2.30 4.53
C ARG A 116 -1.73 -1.24 5.63
N LEU A 117 -2.18 -0.02 5.35
CA LEU A 117 -2.22 1.06 6.33
C LEU A 117 -3.23 0.77 7.45
N ALA A 118 -4.44 0.29 7.11
CA ALA A 118 -5.46 -0.05 8.09
C ALA A 118 -5.02 -1.20 9.01
N GLN A 119 -4.43 -2.26 8.44
CA GLN A 119 -3.86 -3.37 9.20
C GLN A 119 -2.75 -2.89 10.15
N THR A 120 -1.81 -2.08 9.65
CA THR A 120 -0.75 -1.49 10.49
C THR A 120 -1.34 -0.66 11.64
N TYR A 121 -2.37 0.14 11.37
CA TYR A 121 -3.05 0.91 12.41
C TYR A 121 -3.78 0.02 13.43
N LYS A 122 -4.42 -1.07 13.01
CA LYS A 122 -5.02 -2.05 13.95
C LYS A 122 -3.97 -2.64 14.89
N ILE A 123 -2.82 -3.06 14.35
CA ILE A 123 -1.75 -3.72 15.10
C ILE A 123 -1.09 -2.78 16.10
N SER A 124 -0.71 -1.56 15.69
CA SER A 124 0.18 -0.74 16.51
C SER A 124 -0.33 0.66 16.83
N LYS A 125 -1.53 1.05 16.39
CA LYS A 125 -2.12 2.40 16.57
C LYS A 125 -1.20 3.55 16.17
N ASP A 126 -0.31 3.32 15.20
CA ASP A 126 0.74 4.27 14.79
C ASP A 126 0.15 5.57 14.23
N SER A 127 0.58 6.72 14.76
CA SER A 127 0.05 8.03 14.40
C SER A 127 0.39 8.45 12.97
N THR A 128 1.59 8.10 12.48
CA THR A 128 2.01 8.38 11.10
C THR A 128 1.14 7.60 10.12
N THR A 129 0.94 6.31 10.40
CA THR A 129 0.04 5.46 9.61
C THR A 129 -1.40 5.96 9.66
N LYS A 130 -1.90 6.32 10.86
CA LYS A 130 -3.25 6.90 11.04
C LYS A 130 -3.44 8.13 10.16
N ASN A 131 -2.47 9.05 10.14
CA ASN A 131 -2.52 10.27 9.35
C ASN A 131 -2.51 10.00 7.84
N ALA A 132 -1.65 9.09 7.38
CA ALA A 132 -1.61 8.68 5.97
C ALA A 132 -2.93 8.04 5.52
N LEU A 133 -3.47 7.12 6.32
CA LEU A 133 -4.74 6.47 6.05
C LEU A 133 -5.91 7.46 6.05
N LYS A 134 -5.97 8.36 7.03
CA LYS A 134 -6.99 9.41 7.11
C LYS A 134 -7.01 10.28 5.84
N LYS A 135 -5.84 10.60 5.28
CA LYS A 135 -5.73 11.38 4.04
C LYS A 135 -6.33 10.65 2.83
N GLN A 136 -6.01 9.35 2.67
CA GLN A 136 -6.60 8.53 1.61
C GLN A 136 -8.12 8.37 1.79
N LEU A 137 -8.58 8.11 3.01
CA LEU A 137 -10.01 7.98 3.29
C LEU A 137 -10.76 9.30 3.07
N ASN A 138 -10.18 10.44 3.42
CA ASN A 138 -10.76 11.76 3.10
C ASN A 138 -10.90 11.97 1.58
N PHE A 139 -9.91 11.52 0.80
CA PHE A 139 -10.00 11.54 -0.67
C PHE A 139 -11.15 10.68 -1.19
N PHE A 140 -11.25 9.42 -0.75
CA PHE A 140 -12.33 8.53 -1.19
C PHE A 140 -13.71 8.93 -0.65
N ASN A 141 -13.77 9.54 0.54
CA ASN A 141 -15.03 9.93 1.16
C ASN A 141 -15.77 11.01 0.35
N LYS A 142 -15.03 11.87 -0.38
CA LYS A 142 -15.59 12.91 -1.27
C LYS A 142 -16.12 12.36 -2.60
N ARG A 143 -15.97 11.06 -2.88
CA ARG A 143 -16.34 10.45 -4.17
C ARG A 143 -17.64 9.67 -4.08
N LYS A 144 -18.46 9.80 -5.12
CA LYS A 144 -19.69 9.00 -5.30
C LYS A 144 -19.42 7.50 -5.47
N LYS A 145 -18.26 7.13 -6.04
CA LYS A 145 -17.83 5.74 -6.23
C LYS A 145 -16.31 5.62 -6.20
N VAL A 146 -15.80 4.50 -5.68
CA VAL A 146 -14.41 4.06 -5.88
C VAL A 146 -14.33 3.34 -7.24
N THR A 147 -13.45 3.80 -8.12
CA THR A 147 -13.21 3.26 -9.46
C THR A 147 -11.84 2.61 -9.54
N ALA A 148 -11.62 1.79 -10.57
CA ALA A 148 -10.30 1.24 -10.84
C ALA A 148 -9.34 2.34 -11.29
N VAL A 149 -8.22 2.47 -10.58
CA VAL A 149 -7.07 3.35 -10.86
C VAL A 149 -7.35 4.85 -10.76
N TYR A 150 -6.43 5.56 -10.10
CA TYR A 150 -6.41 7.02 -9.99
C TYR A 150 -5.01 7.57 -10.28
N THR A 151 -4.93 8.73 -10.91
CA THR A 151 -3.70 9.53 -10.85
C THR A 151 -3.44 9.94 -9.40
N LEU A 152 -2.19 10.24 -9.05
CA LEU A 152 -1.86 10.66 -7.68
C LEU A 152 -2.47 12.02 -7.31
N THR A 153 -2.74 12.88 -8.29
CA THR A 153 -3.52 14.12 -8.10
C THR A 153 -5.01 13.85 -7.87
N GLY A 154 -5.46 12.62 -8.09
CA GLY A 154 -6.78 12.13 -7.74
C GLY A 154 -7.74 12.01 -8.92
N LYS A 155 -7.34 12.18 -10.17
CA LYS A 155 -8.23 11.99 -11.33
C LYS A 155 -8.51 10.50 -11.50
N ALA A 156 -9.79 10.12 -11.63
CA ALA A 156 -10.16 8.75 -11.97
C ALA A 156 -9.69 8.45 -13.40
N VAL A 157 -8.99 7.33 -13.60
CA VAL A 157 -8.50 6.96 -14.94
C VAL A 157 -9.54 6.11 -15.66
N ASN A 158 -10.24 5.23 -14.94
CA ASN A 158 -11.34 4.45 -15.48
C ASN A 158 -12.69 4.88 -14.89
N ARG A 159 -13.77 4.55 -15.58
CA ARG A 159 -15.15 4.81 -15.12
C ARG A 159 -15.77 3.63 -14.35
N TYR A 160 -15.21 2.43 -14.51
CA TYR A 160 -15.72 1.19 -13.91
C TYR A 160 -15.18 0.97 -12.48
N THR A 161 -15.89 0.14 -11.71
CA THR A 161 -15.53 -0.30 -10.37
C THR A 161 -14.80 -1.63 -10.43
N ASN A 162 -13.89 -1.88 -9.49
CA ASN A 162 -13.23 -3.17 -9.36
C ASN A 162 -13.06 -3.49 -7.87
N THR A 163 -13.36 -4.73 -7.50
CA THR A 163 -13.34 -5.20 -6.11
C THR A 163 -11.95 -5.10 -5.49
N ALA A 164 -10.87 -5.28 -6.25
CA ALA A 164 -9.48 -5.08 -5.80
C ALA A 164 -9.21 -3.66 -5.27
N PHE A 165 -9.93 -2.65 -5.77
CA PHE A 165 -9.82 -1.26 -5.31
C PHE A 165 -10.81 -0.94 -4.19
N THR A 166 -11.99 -1.56 -4.25
CA THR A 166 -13.10 -1.24 -3.35
C THR A 166 -12.95 -1.92 -1.99
N ALA A 167 -12.55 -3.20 -1.95
CA ALA A 167 -12.48 -3.97 -0.71
C ALA A 167 -11.43 -3.42 0.27
N PRO A 168 -10.19 -3.08 -0.16
CA PRO A 168 -9.21 -2.42 0.71
C PRO A 168 -9.71 -1.09 1.29
N VAL A 169 -10.41 -0.28 0.50
CA VAL A 169 -10.97 1.00 0.96
C VAL A 169 -12.12 0.78 1.95
N ASN A 170 -12.98 -0.22 1.72
CA ASN A 170 -14.05 -0.58 2.64
C ASN A 170 -13.50 -1.00 4.01
N PHE A 171 -12.52 -1.91 4.02
CA PHE A 171 -11.85 -2.36 5.25
C PHE A 171 -11.19 -1.19 6.00
N ALA A 172 -10.48 -0.33 5.28
CA ALA A 172 -9.87 0.86 5.86
C ALA A 172 -10.91 1.83 6.45
N ALA A 173 -12.04 2.03 5.75
CA ALA A 173 -13.13 2.86 6.22
C ALA A 173 -13.78 2.28 7.50
N LYS A 174 -14.02 0.96 7.55
CA LYS A 174 -14.50 0.26 8.74
C LYS A 174 -13.53 0.45 9.92
N THR A 175 -12.25 0.21 9.69
CA THR A 175 -11.18 0.35 10.71
C THR A 175 -11.11 1.75 11.31
N MET A 176 -11.29 2.79 10.49
CA MET A 176 -11.20 4.19 10.90
C MET A 176 -12.56 4.84 11.23
N LYS A 177 -13.64 4.05 11.25
CA LYS A 177 -15.02 4.52 11.51
C LYS A 177 -15.52 5.58 10.52
N TYR A 178 -15.12 5.50 9.24
CA TYR A 178 -15.67 6.31 8.15
C TYR A 178 -16.98 5.70 7.65
N THR A 179 -18.03 5.75 8.47
CA THR A 179 -19.29 5.02 8.27
C THR A 179 -19.96 5.29 6.92
N SER A 180 -20.01 6.55 6.46
CA SER A 180 -20.60 6.90 5.16
C SER A 180 -19.81 6.31 3.98
N LEU A 181 -18.48 6.31 4.04
CA LEU A 181 -17.63 5.70 3.02
C LEU A 181 -17.78 4.17 3.05
N GLN A 182 -17.75 3.56 4.24
CA GLN A 182 -17.95 2.13 4.43
C GLN A 182 -19.30 1.67 3.83
N LYS A 183 -20.41 2.32 4.18
CA LYS A 183 -21.74 1.97 3.64
C LYS A 183 -21.78 2.08 2.11
N ARG A 184 -21.14 3.11 1.55
CA ARG A 184 -21.09 3.33 0.10
C ARG A 184 -20.24 2.29 -0.63
N THR A 185 -19.05 1.98 -0.12
CA THR A 185 -18.19 0.95 -0.73
C THR A 185 -18.74 -0.46 -0.52
N ALA A 186 -19.46 -0.73 0.58
CA ALA A 186 -20.14 -2.01 0.77
C ALA A 186 -21.17 -2.28 -0.34
N LYS A 187 -21.88 -1.26 -0.83
CA LYS A 187 -22.79 -1.36 -1.99
C LYS A 187 -22.07 -1.63 -3.31
N GLN A 188 -20.76 -1.36 -3.38
CA GLN A 188 -19.93 -1.63 -4.56
C GLN A 188 -19.28 -3.01 -4.53
N LEU A 189 -19.32 -3.72 -3.39
CA LEU A 189 -18.77 -5.06 -3.26
C LEU A 189 -19.79 -6.10 -3.75
N PRO A 190 -19.33 -7.20 -4.35
CA PRO A 190 -20.22 -8.26 -4.78
C PRO A 190 -20.84 -8.97 -3.56
N LYS A 191 -22.02 -9.57 -3.76
CA LYS A 191 -22.69 -10.36 -2.70
C LYS A 191 -22.14 -11.79 -2.58
N LYS A 192 -21.37 -12.23 -3.58
CA LYS A 192 -20.73 -13.54 -3.67
C LYS A 192 -19.31 -13.34 -4.18
N ILE A 193 -18.38 -14.14 -3.69
CA ILE A 193 -16.97 -14.10 -4.09
C ILE A 193 -16.87 -14.23 -5.63
N GLU A 194 -16.07 -13.37 -6.25
CA GLU A 194 -15.84 -13.40 -7.69
C GLU A 194 -15.15 -14.70 -8.12
N LYS A 195 -15.68 -15.39 -9.14
CA LYS A 195 -15.13 -16.70 -9.59
C LYS A 195 -14.08 -16.60 -10.70
N LYS A 196 -14.07 -15.52 -11.48
CA LYS A 196 -13.23 -15.37 -12.68
C LYS A 196 -12.17 -14.25 -12.57
N ASN A 197 -11.92 -13.78 -11.35
CA ASN A 197 -11.03 -12.66 -11.09
C ASN A 197 -10.24 -12.93 -9.80
N TYR A 198 -9.24 -13.80 -9.92
CA TYR A 198 -8.43 -14.30 -8.80
C TYR A 198 -7.93 -13.18 -7.89
N PHE A 199 -7.36 -12.12 -8.47
CA PHE A 199 -6.76 -11.03 -7.70
C PHE A 199 -7.80 -10.28 -6.87
N SER A 200 -8.94 -9.96 -7.46
CA SER A 200 -9.99 -9.18 -6.79
C SER A 200 -10.72 -10.03 -5.75
N ALA A 201 -11.02 -11.29 -6.08
CA ALA A 201 -11.60 -12.27 -5.14
C ALA A 201 -10.70 -12.48 -3.91
N SER A 202 -9.39 -12.62 -4.12
CA SER A 202 -8.44 -12.80 -3.02
C SER A 202 -8.41 -11.58 -2.09
N LEU A 203 -8.42 -10.36 -2.66
CA LEU A 203 -8.46 -9.13 -1.87
C LEU A 203 -9.80 -8.94 -1.14
N GLU A 204 -10.91 -9.33 -1.77
CA GLU A 204 -12.22 -9.34 -1.12
C GLU A 204 -12.19 -10.22 0.13
N VAL A 205 -11.77 -11.48 -0.01
CA VAL A 205 -11.77 -12.45 1.09
C VAL A 205 -10.81 -12.04 2.20
N VAL A 206 -9.55 -11.71 1.88
CA VAL A 206 -8.56 -11.37 2.92
C VAL A 206 -8.98 -10.13 3.70
N THR A 207 -9.55 -9.12 3.05
CA THR A 207 -9.97 -7.90 3.75
C THR A 207 -11.30 -8.06 4.51
N ALA A 208 -12.12 -9.05 4.17
CA ALA A 208 -13.33 -9.39 4.92
C ALA A 208 -13.03 -10.15 6.24
N LEU A 209 -11.94 -10.93 6.28
CA LEU A 209 -11.56 -11.77 7.42
C LEU A 209 -10.76 -11.03 8.51
N GLU A 210 -10.22 -9.84 8.21
CA GLU A 210 -9.37 -9.07 9.13
C GLU A 210 -10.15 -8.30 10.21
#